data_AF-A0A419KHU4-F1
#
_entry.id   AF-A0A419KHU4-F1
#
_cell.length_a   1.000
_cell.length_b   1.000
_cell.length_c   1.000
_cell.angle_alpha   90.00
_cell.angle_beta   90.00
_cell.angle_gamma   90.00
#
_symmetry.space_group_name_H-M   'P 1'
#
loop_
_entity.id
_entity.type
_entity.pdbx_description
1 polymer ?
#
loop_
_entity_poly.entity_id
_entity_poly.type
_entity_poly.pdbx_seq_one_letter_code
_entity_poly.pdbx_strand_id
1 'polypeptide(L)'
;MKGVYEGFPDVIHKVAFFSYKIPTRNLQKMLILLFYRMNMAKESLNMPFPSSRNLEVVFEIGIADGLEFIFLDDKEKDRWLKFIEKETFRTLDFLCIIRYYVPRKRRKVPLKFDYYMLRFIFKSGTMEVAVHHERGTRRLTTRDLIMMINEQIDSELKKERKPPLGLESLDVL
;
A
#
# COMPACT_ATOMS: atom_id res chain seq x y z
N MET A 1 -5.37 18.97 1.95
CA MET A 1 -3.88 18.91 2.03
C MET A 1 -3.37 17.77 1.15
N LYS A 2 -2.36 17.96 0.28
CA LYS A 2 -1.88 16.88 -0.60
C LYS A 2 -1.21 15.78 0.22
N GLY A 3 -1.65 14.53 0.03
CA GLY A 3 -0.99 13.34 0.57
C GLY A 3 -1.34 13.07 2.02
N VAL A 4 -2.20 13.90 2.64
CA VAL A 4 -2.64 13.70 4.01
C VAL A 4 -4.15 13.74 4.04
N TYR A 5 -4.73 12.68 4.60
CA TYR A 5 -6.15 12.59 4.87
C TYR A 5 -6.43 13.23 6.23
N GLU A 6 -7.25 14.29 6.24
CA GLU A 6 -7.51 15.07 7.45
C GLU A 6 -8.28 14.27 8.52
N GLY A 7 -9.08 13.29 8.08
CA GLY A 7 -9.84 12.38 8.96
C GLY A 7 -9.15 11.06 9.26
N PHE A 8 -7.82 10.98 9.20
CA PHE A 8 -7.11 9.71 9.44
C PHE A 8 -7.38 9.22 10.88
N PRO A 9 -7.81 7.95 11.07
CA PRO A 9 -8.24 7.48 12.38
C PRO A 9 -7.12 7.43 13.43
N ASP A 10 -7.49 7.75 14.68
CA ASP A 10 -6.59 7.65 15.84
C ASP A 10 -6.33 6.19 16.25
N VAL A 11 -7.24 5.28 15.92
CA VAL A 11 -7.11 3.84 16.22
C VAL A 11 -6.18 3.19 15.19
N ILE A 12 -4.93 2.97 15.57
CA ILE A 12 -3.95 2.29 14.73
C ILE A 12 -3.85 0.83 15.15
N HIS A 13 -4.02 -0.08 14.19
CA HIS A 13 -4.01 -1.51 14.45
C HIS A 13 -2.62 -2.15 14.32
N LYS A 14 -1.72 -1.51 13.58
CA LYS A 14 -0.37 -2.00 13.35
C LYS A 14 0.55 -0.85 12.97
N VAL A 15 1.78 -0.87 13.47
CA VAL A 15 2.85 0.05 13.05
C VAL A 15 4.08 -0.76 12.68
N ALA A 16 4.74 -0.37 11.59
CA ALA A 16 6.02 -0.91 11.20
C ALA A 16 7.02 0.23 10.97
N PHE A 17 8.26 0.00 11.40
CA PHE A 17 9.37 0.93 11.18
C PHE A 17 10.38 0.30 10.24
N PHE A 18 10.78 1.06 9.22
CA PHE A 18 11.75 0.65 8.22
C PHE A 18 12.90 1.65 8.13
N SER A 19 14.12 1.15 7.95
CA SER A 19 15.26 1.92 7.47
C SER A 19 15.43 1.74 5.95
N TYR A 20 15.94 2.77 5.28
CA TYR A 20 16.21 2.71 3.84
C TYR A 20 17.42 3.55 3.44
N LYS A 21 18.09 3.15 2.36
CA LYS A 21 19.37 3.73 1.90
C LYS A 21 19.28 4.49 0.57
N ILE A 22 18.06 4.78 0.11
CA ILE A 22 17.81 5.55 -1.11
C ILE A 22 17.24 6.95 -0.78
N PRO A 23 17.31 7.94 -1.68
CA PRO A 23 16.66 9.22 -1.47
C PRO A 23 15.14 9.03 -1.23
N THR A 24 14.58 9.74 -0.24
CA THR A 24 13.13 9.69 0.09
C THR A 24 12.24 9.88 -1.14
N ARG A 25 12.64 10.80 -2.03
CA ARG A 25 11.96 11.05 -3.31
C ARG A 25 11.82 9.78 -4.16
N ASN A 26 12.88 8.98 -4.24
CA ASN A 26 12.88 7.75 -5.04
C ASN A 26 11.96 6.70 -4.40
N LEU A 27 11.99 6.58 -3.06
CA LEU A 27 11.09 5.68 -2.34
C LEU A 27 9.62 6.08 -2.55
N GLN A 28 9.30 7.37 -2.49
CA GLN A 28 7.93 7.86 -2.74
C GLN A 28 7.48 7.59 -4.18
N LYS A 29 8.33 7.85 -5.18
CA LYS A 29 8.01 7.50 -6.58
C LYS A 29 7.77 6.01 -6.74
N MET A 30 8.62 5.17 -6.13
CA MET A 30 8.49 3.73 -6.17
C MET A 30 7.17 3.27 -5.54
N LEU A 31 6.75 3.87 -4.43
CA LEU A 31 5.47 3.59 -3.77
C LEU A 31 4.27 3.94 -4.67
N ILE A 32 4.27 5.12 -5.30
CA ILE A 32 3.20 5.52 -6.23
C ILE A 32 3.13 4.55 -7.42
N LEU A 33 4.26 4.22 -8.02
CA LEU A 33 4.33 3.30 -9.15
C LEU A 33 3.89 1.88 -8.76
N LEU A 34 4.27 1.42 -7.56
CA LEU A 34 3.86 0.13 -7.02
C LEU A 34 2.33 0.08 -6.87
N PHE A 35 1.73 1.04 -6.16
CA PHE A 35 0.29 1.04 -5.93
C PHE A 35 -0.54 1.23 -7.20
N TYR A 36 -0.05 2.03 -8.15
CA TYR A 36 -0.61 2.09 -9.49
C TYR A 36 -0.58 0.71 -10.18
N ARG A 37 0.55 -0.01 -10.16
CA ARG A 37 0.62 -1.36 -10.73
C ARG A 37 -0.31 -2.34 -10.04
N MET A 38 -0.46 -2.24 -8.72
CA MET A 38 -1.40 -3.07 -7.96
C MET A 38 -2.85 -2.84 -8.39
N ASN A 39 -3.24 -1.59 -8.69
CA ASN A 39 -4.56 -1.27 -9.26
C ASN A 39 -4.76 -1.86 -10.66
N MET A 40 -3.71 -1.89 -11.48
CA MET A 40 -3.78 -2.38 -12.86
C MET A 40 -3.64 -3.90 -12.99
N ALA A 41 -3.09 -4.55 -11.97
CA ALA A 41 -2.88 -5.99 -11.96
C ALA A 41 -4.22 -6.73 -12.01
N LYS A 42 -4.43 -7.48 -13.09
CA LYS A 42 -5.59 -8.39 -13.27
C LYS A 42 -5.35 -9.79 -12.69
N GLU A 43 -4.12 -10.08 -12.27
CA GLU A 43 -3.68 -11.38 -11.77
C GLU A 43 -3.12 -11.24 -10.35
N SER A 44 -3.29 -12.31 -9.57
CA SER A 44 -2.86 -12.39 -8.18
C SER A 44 -1.36 -12.13 -8.07
N LEU A 45 -0.98 -11.02 -7.43
CA LEU A 45 0.31 -10.92 -6.74
C LEU A 45 0.51 -12.21 -5.92
N ASN A 46 1.76 -12.67 -5.76
CA ASN A 46 2.09 -13.79 -4.87
C ASN A 46 1.66 -13.42 -3.45
N MET A 47 0.40 -13.69 -3.14
CA MET A 47 -0.24 -13.28 -1.91
C MET A 47 0.01 -14.36 -0.87
N PRO A 48 0.14 -14.00 0.41
CA PRO A 48 0.35 -14.94 1.50
C PRO A 48 -0.90 -15.78 1.83
N PHE A 49 -1.87 -15.87 0.91
CA PHE A 49 -3.01 -16.75 1.09
C PHE A 49 -2.56 -18.21 0.97
N PRO A 50 -3.00 -19.10 1.88
CA PRO A 50 -2.74 -20.52 1.72
C PRO A 50 -3.26 -20.97 0.36
N SER A 51 -2.41 -21.69 -0.37
CA SER A 51 -2.58 -22.18 -1.75
C SER A 51 -3.84 -23.03 -1.98
N SER A 52 -4.65 -23.26 -0.95
CA SER A 52 -5.83 -24.10 -0.91
C SER A 52 -7.12 -23.41 -1.37
N ARG A 53 -7.10 -22.12 -1.69
CA ARG A 53 -8.26 -21.42 -2.25
C ARG A 53 -7.89 -20.71 -3.53
N ASN A 54 -8.47 -21.15 -4.65
CA ASN A 54 -8.62 -20.37 -5.87
C ASN A 54 -9.33 -19.05 -5.52
N LEU A 55 -8.58 -18.06 -5.04
CA LEU A 55 -9.10 -16.77 -4.61
C LEU A 55 -8.43 -15.72 -5.45
N GLU A 56 -9.24 -15.01 -6.23
CA GLU A 56 -8.76 -13.85 -6.96
C GLU A 56 -8.84 -12.62 -6.05
N VAL A 57 -7.77 -11.84 -6.05
CA VAL A 57 -7.59 -10.68 -5.18
C VAL A 57 -7.35 -9.48 -6.08
N VAL A 58 -8.16 -8.45 -5.89
CA VAL A 58 -8.07 -7.19 -6.64
C VAL A 58 -7.86 -6.05 -5.64
N PHE A 59 -6.92 -5.17 -5.94
CA PHE A 59 -6.63 -3.99 -5.13
C PHE A 59 -7.25 -2.75 -5.77
N GLU A 60 -7.84 -1.89 -4.94
CA GLU A 60 -8.21 -0.54 -5.32
C GLU A 60 -7.56 0.41 -4.31
N ILE A 61 -6.54 1.12 -4.76
CA ILE A 61 -5.67 1.96 -3.95
C ILE A 61 -5.84 3.40 -4.38
N GLY A 62 -6.23 4.25 -3.44
CA GLY A 62 -6.31 5.69 -3.61
C GLY A 62 -5.34 6.41 -2.68
N ILE A 63 -4.94 7.61 -3.09
CA ILE A 63 -4.05 8.50 -2.35
C ILE A 63 -4.82 9.72 -1.87
N ALA A 64 -4.52 10.20 -0.68
CA ALA A 64 -5.25 11.30 -0.06
C ALA A 64 -4.99 12.66 -0.75
N ASP A 65 -6.06 13.42 -0.97
CA ASP A 65 -6.03 14.84 -1.34
C ASP A 65 -7.04 15.60 -0.46
N GLY A 66 -6.65 15.91 0.78
CA GLY A 66 -7.51 16.55 1.78
C GLY A 66 -8.52 15.61 2.41
N LEU A 67 -9.80 15.76 2.05
CA LEU A 67 -10.91 14.98 2.60
C LEU A 67 -11.30 13.78 1.72
N GLU A 68 -10.59 13.56 0.63
CA GLU A 68 -10.91 12.50 -0.33
C GLU A 68 -9.69 11.63 -0.63
N PHE A 69 -9.95 10.39 -1.06
CA PHE A 69 -8.96 9.52 -1.67
C PHE A 69 -9.23 9.43 -3.17
N ILE A 70 -8.25 9.80 -3.99
CA ILE A 70 -8.32 9.70 -5.44
C ILE A 70 -7.60 8.41 -5.87
N PHE A 71 -8.28 7.53 -6.58
CA PHE A 71 -7.71 6.26 -7.02
C PHE A 71 -6.54 6.47 -7.99
N LEU A 72 -5.46 5.70 -7.79
CA LEU A 72 -4.27 5.75 -8.62
C LEU A 72 -4.52 5.08 -9.98
N ASP A 73 -5.09 5.84 -10.91
CA ASP A 73 -5.13 5.54 -12.34
C ASP A 73 -3.93 6.18 -13.07
N ASP A 74 -3.92 6.15 -14.40
CA ASP A 74 -2.84 6.74 -15.19
C ASP A 74 -2.67 8.24 -14.94
N LYS A 75 -3.78 8.99 -14.87
CA LYS A 75 -3.78 10.43 -14.70
C LYS A 75 -3.27 10.80 -13.31
N GLU A 76 -3.77 10.13 -12.29
CA GLU A 76 -3.42 10.42 -10.90
C GLU A 76 -1.98 9.96 -10.60
N LYS A 77 -1.54 8.81 -11.13
CA LYS A 77 -0.12 8.39 -11.09
C LYS A 77 0.79 9.47 -11.67
N ASP A 78 0.53 9.96 -12.88
CA ASP A 78 1.38 10.98 -13.51
C ASP A 78 1.37 12.31 -12.75
N ARG A 79 0.21 12.69 -12.19
CA ARG A 79 0.07 13.88 -11.34
C ARG A 79 0.95 13.76 -10.09
N TRP A 80 0.91 12.63 -9.40
CA TRP A 80 1.71 12.41 -8.19
C TRP A 80 3.21 12.32 -8.45
N LEU A 81 3.62 11.69 -9.56
CA LEU A 81 5.02 11.70 -9.96
C LEU A 81 5.53 13.14 -10.21
N LYS A 82 4.72 14.00 -10.82
CA LYS A 82 5.05 15.43 -11.00
C LYS A 82 5.12 16.21 -9.68
N PHE A 83 4.26 15.90 -8.71
CA PHE A 83 4.34 16.50 -7.38
C PHE A 83 5.61 16.07 -6.65
N ILE A 84 5.90 14.77 -6.65
CA ILE A 84 7.11 14.21 -6.02
C ILE A 84 8.39 14.70 -6.72
N GLU A 85 8.32 15.10 -8.01
CA GLU A 85 9.43 15.73 -8.72
C GLU A 85 9.71 17.17 -8.27
N LYS A 86 8.72 17.85 -7.70
CA LYS A 86 8.91 19.21 -7.16
C LYS A 86 9.41 19.16 -5.72
N GLU A 87 8.81 18.30 -4.90
CA GLU A 87 9.11 18.22 -3.47
C GLU A 87 8.87 16.82 -2.91
N THR A 88 9.48 16.50 -1.77
CA THR A 88 9.19 15.27 -1.03
C THR A 88 8.12 15.52 0.02
N PHE A 89 7.24 14.54 0.23
CA PHE A 89 6.16 14.65 1.21
C PHE A 89 6.59 14.05 2.55
N ARG A 90 6.28 14.71 3.67
CA ARG A 90 6.52 14.10 4.99
C ARG A 90 5.58 12.91 5.23
N THR A 91 4.36 13.00 4.72
CA THR A 91 3.32 11.99 4.92
C THR A 91 2.62 11.71 3.60
N LEU A 92 2.35 10.43 3.34
CA LEU A 92 1.48 9.96 2.26
C LEU A 92 0.47 8.97 2.83
N ASP A 93 -0.81 9.34 2.77
CA ASP A 93 -1.92 8.52 3.22
C ASP A 93 -2.61 7.86 2.03
N PHE A 94 -2.96 6.59 2.19
CA PHE A 94 -3.62 5.79 1.17
C PHE A 94 -4.82 5.05 1.74
N LEU A 95 -5.86 4.95 0.91
CA LEU A 95 -6.92 3.97 1.08
C LEU A 95 -6.54 2.73 0.28
N CYS A 96 -6.61 1.55 0.89
CA CYS A 96 -6.37 0.28 0.25
C CYS A 96 -7.59 -0.62 0.46
N ILE A 97 -8.34 -0.85 -0.62
CA ILE A 97 -9.48 -1.76 -0.63
C ILE A 97 -9.03 -3.07 -1.26
N ILE A 98 -9.27 -4.17 -0.57
CA ILE A 98 -8.93 -5.51 -1.04
C ILE A 98 -10.22 -6.27 -1.33
N ARG A 99 -10.44 -6.54 -2.62
CA ARG A 99 -11.62 -7.26 -3.11
C ARG A 99 -11.26 -8.71 -3.38
N TYR A 100 -12.10 -9.61 -2.88
CA TYR A 100 -11.87 -11.05 -2.95
C TYR A 100 -12.95 -11.71 -3.79
N TYR A 101 -12.57 -12.60 -4.70
CA TYR A 101 -13.50 -13.33 -5.54
C TYR A 101 -13.20 -14.82 -5.55
N VAL A 102 -14.24 -15.64 -5.48
CA VAL A 102 -14.13 -17.07 -5.76
C VAL A 102 -14.53 -17.31 -7.21
N PRO A 103 -13.64 -17.86 -8.06
CA PRO A 103 -14.00 -18.27 -9.40
C PRO A 103 -14.96 -19.45 -9.31
N ARG A 104 -16.15 -19.27 -9.89
CA ARG A 104 -17.12 -20.34 -10.13
C ARG A 104 -17.28 -20.45 -11.65
N LYS A 105 -17.46 -21.68 -12.16
CA LYS A 105 -17.51 -22.06 -13.60
C LYS A 105 -17.77 -20.93 -14.62
N ARG A 106 -18.78 -20.07 -14.43
CA ARG A 106 -19.16 -18.98 -15.35
C ARG A 106 -19.13 -17.56 -14.76
N ARG A 107 -18.81 -17.38 -13.47
CA ARG A 107 -18.81 -16.05 -12.82
C ARG A 107 -17.87 -15.99 -11.61
N LYS A 108 -17.35 -14.79 -11.36
CA LYS A 108 -16.62 -14.45 -10.14
C LYS A 108 -17.63 -14.06 -9.06
N VAL A 109 -17.61 -14.73 -7.92
CA VAL A 109 -18.50 -14.41 -6.80
C VAL A 109 -17.72 -13.55 -5.79
N PRO A 110 -18.14 -12.29 -5.54
CA PRO A 110 -17.46 -11.44 -4.57
C PRO A 110 -17.67 -11.97 -3.15
N LEU A 111 -16.63 -11.89 -2.33
CA LEU A 111 -16.70 -12.05 -0.88
C LEU A 111 -16.70 -10.68 -0.20
N LYS A 112 -16.83 -10.65 1.14
CA LYS A 112 -16.63 -9.43 1.93
C LYS A 112 -15.22 -8.88 1.70
N PHE A 113 -15.13 -7.60 1.36
CA PHE A 113 -13.88 -6.87 1.12
C PHE A 113 -13.27 -6.36 2.42
N ASP A 114 -11.99 -6.08 2.39
CA ASP A 114 -11.28 -5.41 3.47
C ASP A 114 -10.90 -3.98 3.05
N TYR A 115 -10.94 -3.06 4.00
CA TYR A 115 -10.63 -1.65 3.81
C TYR A 115 -9.59 -1.24 4.84
N TYR A 116 -8.46 -0.76 4.33
CA TYR A 116 -7.34 -0.31 5.12
C TYR A 116 -7.05 1.15 4.81
N MET A 117 -6.69 1.90 5.84
CA MET A 117 -6.02 3.19 5.70
C MET A 117 -4.55 2.99 6.08
N LEU A 118 -3.65 3.41 5.19
CA LEU A 118 -2.20 3.29 5.33
C LEU A 118 -1.62 4.69 5.42
N ARG A 119 -0.86 4.98 6.47
CA ARG A 119 -0.12 6.24 6.61
C ARG A 119 1.37 5.96 6.57
N PHE A 120 2.04 6.50 5.55
CA PHE A 120 3.48 6.46 5.42
C PHE A 120 4.05 7.77 5.92
N ILE A 121 4.91 7.73 6.94
CA ILE A 121 5.59 8.90 7.50
C ILE A 121 7.07 8.77 7.21
N PHE A 122 7.61 9.70 6.42
CA PHE A 122 9.00 9.70 5.99
C PHE A 122 9.84 10.65 6.82
N LYS A 123 10.99 10.16 7.28
CA LYS A 123 12.08 10.92 7.88
C LYS A 123 13.37 10.60 7.14
N SER A 124 14.47 11.28 7.47
CA SER A 124 15.75 11.00 6.81
C SER A 124 16.18 9.54 7.04
N GLY A 125 16.15 8.73 5.98
CA GLY A 125 16.57 7.32 6.00
C GLY A 125 15.64 6.35 6.74
N THR A 126 14.48 6.81 7.21
CA THR A 126 13.52 5.98 7.96
C THR A 126 12.08 6.26 7.54
N MET A 127 11.25 5.23 7.58
CA MET A 127 9.84 5.26 7.22
C MET A 127 9.02 4.52 8.27
N GLU A 128 7.98 5.17 8.77
CA GLU A 128 6.95 4.54 9.58
C GLU A 128 5.73 4.24 8.69
N VAL A 129 5.13 3.05 8.88
CA VAL A 129 3.90 2.64 8.22
C VAL A 129 2.86 2.30 9.29
N ALA A 130 1.88 3.19 9.45
CA ALA A 130 0.74 2.97 10.33
C ALA A 130 -0.45 2.42 9.52
N VAL A 131 -1.10 1.38 10.05
CA VAL A 131 -2.21 0.71 9.38
C VAL A 131 -3.42 0.69 10.29
N HIS A 132 -4.51 1.26 9.78
CA HIS A 132 -5.84 1.11 10.35
C HIS A 132 -6.68 0.20 9.46
N HIS A 133 -7.38 -0.77 10.06
CA HIS A 133 -8.39 -1.55 9.37
C HIS A 133 -9.77 -0.97 9.70
N GLU A 134 -10.36 -0.33 8.70
CA GLU A 134 -11.66 0.33 8.82
C GLU A 134 -12.81 -0.70 8.88
N ARG A 135 -12.88 -1.60 7.91
CA ARG A 135 -13.97 -2.58 7.82
C ARG A 135 -13.56 -3.79 7.00
N GLY A 136 -14.19 -4.93 7.27
CA GLY A 136 -13.94 -6.17 6.56
C GLY A 136 -13.74 -7.37 7.46
N THR A 137 -13.35 -8.47 6.83
CA THR A 137 -13.07 -9.76 7.48
C THR A 137 -11.60 -9.98 7.84
N ARG A 138 -10.71 -9.05 7.47
CA ARG A 138 -9.24 -9.15 7.66
C ARG A 138 -8.67 -10.45 7.11
N ARG A 139 -9.08 -10.83 5.89
CA ARG A 139 -8.57 -12.04 5.22
C ARG A 139 -7.09 -11.92 4.96
N LEU A 140 -6.65 -10.74 4.55
CA LEU A 140 -5.24 -10.35 4.65
C LEU A 140 -5.09 -9.62 5.98
N THR A 141 -4.23 -10.09 6.88
CA THR A 141 -4.03 -9.38 8.16
C THR A 141 -3.28 -8.06 7.95
N THR A 142 -3.33 -7.14 8.93
CA THR A 142 -2.54 -5.89 8.86
C THR A 142 -1.04 -6.17 8.77
N ARG A 143 -0.55 -7.21 9.47
CA ARG A 143 0.84 -7.68 9.35
C ARG A 143 1.16 -8.17 7.94
N ASP A 144 0.32 -9.04 7.38
CA ASP A 144 0.57 -9.62 6.07
C ASP A 144 0.48 -8.57 4.96
N LEU A 145 -0.41 -7.57 5.10
CA LEU A 145 -0.48 -6.44 4.20
C LEU A 145 0.81 -5.62 4.20
N ILE A 146 1.33 -5.26 5.38
CA ILE A 146 2.61 -4.54 5.50
C ILE A 146 3.74 -5.37 4.88
N MET A 147 3.79 -6.66 5.19
CA MET A 147 4.87 -7.52 4.72
C MET A 147 4.84 -7.72 3.22
N MET A 148 3.66 -7.89 2.64
CA MET A 148 3.49 -7.95 1.19
C MET A 148 3.92 -6.65 0.51
N ILE A 149 3.55 -5.48 1.05
CA ILE A 149 4.00 -4.19 0.51
C ILE A 149 5.54 -4.09 0.60
N ASN A 150 6.14 -4.48 1.72
CA ASN A 150 7.59 -4.49 1.89
C ASN A 150 8.28 -5.39 0.85
N GLU A 151 7.81 -6.63 0.67
CA GLU A 151 8.34 -7.56 -0.32
C GLU A 151 8.28 -7.01 -1.75
N GLN A 152 7.20 -6.30 -2.09
CA GLN A 152 7.09 -5.66 -3.40
C GLN A 152 8.07 -4.50 -3.56
N ILE A 153 8.25 -3.66 -2.53
CA ILE A 153 9.25 -2.58 -2.54
C ILE A 153 10.67 -3.18 -2.68
N ASP A 154 10.99 -4.20 -1.90
CA ASP A 154 12.29 -4.89 -1.94
C ASP A 154 12.56 -5.52 -3.31
N SER A 155 11.53 -6.06 -3.97
CA SER A 155 11.63 -6.57 -5.34
C SER A 155 12.01 -5.47 -6.34
N GLU A 156 11.41 -4.28 -6.23
CA GLU A 156 11.77 -3.14 -7.08
C GLU A 156 13.19 -2.61 -6.76
N LEU A 157 13.55 -2.49 -5.48
CA LEU A 157 14.91 -2.10 -5.05
C LEU A 157 15.96 -3.07 -5.60
N LYS A 158 15.67 -4.38 -5.58
CA LYS A 158 16.56 -5.40 -6.12
C LYS A 158 16.78 -5.25 -7.63
N LYS A 159 15.74 -4.91 -8.41
CA LYS A 159 15.87 -4.63 -9.86
C LYS A 159 16.80 -3.45 -10.12
N GLU A 160 16.79 -2.45 -9.24
CA GLU A 160 17.69 -1.29 -9.28
C GLU A 160 19.06 -1.51 -8.60
N ARG A 161 19.35 -2.74 -8.15
CA ARG A 161 20.56 -3.10 -7.40
C ARG A 161 20.77 -2.23 -6.14
N LYS A 162 19.66 -1.87 -5.47
CA LYS A 162 19.66 -1.13 -4.20
C LYS A 162 19.46 -2.10 -3.02
N PRO A 163 19.96 -1.74 -1.81
CA PRO A 163 19.68 -2.52 -0.61
C PRO A 163 18.16 -2.57 -0.33
N PRO A 164 17.65 -3.67 0.23
CA PRO A 164 16.25 -3.76 0.67
C PRO A 164 15.98 -2.80 1.83
N LEU A 165 14.70 -2.62 2.16
CA LEU A 165 14.28 -1.99 3.40
C LEU A 165 14.75 -2.83 4.59
N GLY A 166 15.26 -2.17 5.64
CA GLY A 166 15.53 -2.82 6.92
C GLY A 166 14.30 -2.74 7.80
N LEU A 167 13.62 -3.86 8.09
CA LEU A 167 12.53 -3.88 9.06
C LEU A 167 13.10 -3.78 10.48
N GLU A 168 12.87 -2.66 11.15
CA GLU A 168 13.39 -2.37 12.49
C GLU A 168 12.44 -2.86 13.59
N SER A 169 11.13 -2.65 13.42
CA SER A 169 10.11 -3.21 14.32
C SER A 169 8.74 -3.37 13.64
N LEU A 170 7.88 -4.19 14.24
CA LEU A 170 6.53 -4.50 13.76
C LEU A 170 5.57 -4.69 14.94
N ASP A 171 5.10 -3.58 15.48
CA ASP A 171 4.41 -3.54 16.76
C ASP A 171 2.89 -3.55 16.58
N VAL A 172 2.18 -4.01 17.61
CA VAL A 172 0.73 -3.80 17.77
C VAL A 172 0.61 -2.65 18.78
N LEU A 173 -0.19 -1.64 18.46
CA LEU A 173 -0.54 -0.59 19.41
C LEU A 173 -1.73 -1.02 20.28
#